data_AF-A6UK94-F1
#
_entry.id   AF-A6UK94-F1
#
_cell.length_a   1.000
_cell.length_b   1.000
_cell.length_c   1.000
_cell.angle_alpha   90.00
_cell.angle_beta   90.00
_cell.angle_gamma   90.00
#
_symmetry.space_group_name_H-M   'P 1'
#
loop_
_entity.id
_entity.type
_entity.pdbx_description
1 polymer ?
#
loop_
_entity_poly.entity_id
_entity_poly.type
_entity_poly.pdbx_seq_one_letter_code
_entity_poly.pdbx_strand_id
1 'polypeptide(L)' 'MRDHRFPIGLSVRLKNRTYIAPEAAETYRITAKLPLTSSWPQYRIRNDELGQERVSGEDNLEPIECGMPSPR' A
#
# COMPACT_ATOMS: atom_id res chain seq x y z
N MET A 1 -12.35 -3.48 16.63
CA MET A 1 -10.94 -3.27 16.24
C MET A 1 -10.91 -3.08 14.74
N ARG A 2 -10.39 -1.97 14.21
CA ARG A 2 -10.24 -1.82 12.76
C ARG A 2 -8.98 -2.58 12.39
N ASP A 3 -9.17 -3.81 11.94
CA ASP A 3 -8.08 -4.68 11.52
C ASP A 3 -7.40 -4.08 10.31
N HIS A 4 -6.09 -3.89 10.39
CA HIS A 4 -5.32 -3.49 9.25
C HIS A 4 -5.24 -4.68 8.30
N ARG A 5 -5.92 -4.62 7.16
CA ARG A 5 -5.98 -5.72 6.20
C ARG A 5 -4.62 -6.05 5.59
N PHE A 6 -3.70 -5.09 5.57
CA PHE A 6 -2.39 -5.28 4.98
C PHE A 6 -1.27 -5.38 6.04
N PRO A 7 -0.44 -6.45 6.00
CA PRO A 7 0.73 -6.57 6.84
C PRO A 7 1.88 -5.67 6.35
N ILE A 8 2.79 -5.33 7.28
CA ILE A 8 4.04 -4.64 6.95
C ILE A 8 4.90 -5.60 6.12
N GLY A 9 5.50 -5.09 5.05
CA GLY A 9 6.30 -5.85 4.10
C GLY A 9 5.54 -6.30 2.85
N LEU A 10 4.22 -6.13 2.79
CA LEU A 10 3.40 -6.46 1.63
C LEU A 10 3.63 -5.47 0.48
N SER A 11 3.77 -5.99 -0.73
CA SER A 11 3.76 -5.19 -1.95
C SER A 11 2.33 -4.84 -2.36
N VAL A 12 2.08 -3.56 -2.55
CA VAL A 12 0.79 -2.98 -2.89
C VAL A 12 0.95 -2.03 -4.07
N ARG A 13 -0.03 -2.00 -4.97
CA ARG A 13 -0.16 -0.97 -5.99
C ARG A 13 -1.26 -0.02 -5.60
N LEU A 14 -1.20 1.19 -6.12
CA LEU A 14 -2.27 2.14 -5.92
C LEU A 14 -3.34 1.93 -6.99
N LYS A 15 -4.59 1.76 -6.55
CA LYS A 15 -5.72 1.49 -7.46
C LYS A 15 -6.19 2.74 -8.18
N ASN A 16 -6.19 3.87 -7.49
CA ASN A 16 -6.77 5.10 -8.00
C ASN A 16 -5.68 6.05 -8.50
N ARG A 17 -5.31 5.95 -9.78
CA ARG A 17 -4.26 6.77 -10.42
C ARG A 17 -4.59 8.26 -10.53
N THR A 18 -5.84 8.64 -10.27
CA THR A 18 -6.31 10.03 -10.32
C THR A 18 -5.66 10.96 -9.29
N TYR A 19 -5.34 10.45 -8.09
CA TYR A 19 -4.65 11.23 -7.05
C TYR A 19 -3.14 10.95 -6.99
N ILE A 20 -2.66 10.10 -7.88
CA ILE A 20 -1.27 9.70 -7.90
C ILE A 20 -0.52 10.61 -8.87
N ALA A 21 0.56 11.20 -8.39
CA ALA A 21 1.44 11.97 -9.25
C ALA A 21 1.92 11.08 -10.42
N PRO A 22 2.06 11.61 -11.65
CA PRO A 22 2.53 10.85 -12.81
C PRO A 22 3.92 10.22 -12.61
N GLU A 23 4.72 10.79 -11.71
CA GLU A 23 6.05 10.35 -11.26
C GLU A 23 6.03 9.28 -10.16
N ALA A 24 4.86 8.78 -9.79
CA ALA A 24 4.73 7.77 -8.76
C ALA A 24 5.05 6.39 -9.29
N ALA A 25 5.78 5.62 -8.50
CA ALA A 25 5.98 4.20 -8.74
C ALA A 25 4.65 3.44 -8.93
N GLU A 26 4.67 2.42 -9.77
CA GLU A 26 3.52 1.54 -9.99
C GLU A 26 3.30 0.58 -8.82
N THR A 27 4.38 0.24 -8.11
CA THR A 27 4.40 -0.69 -6.97
C THR A 27 5.04 -0.02 -5.76
N TYR A 28 4.49 -0.28 -4.57
CA TYR A 28 5.06 0.14 -3.30
C TYR A 28 5.05 -1.01 -2.30
N ARG A 29 5.84 -0.88 -1.23
CA ARG A 29 5.87 -1.81 -0.11
C ARG A 29 5.38 -1.15 1.15
N ILE A 30 4.50 -1.80 1.89
CA ILE A 30 4.06 -1.28 3.19
C ILE A 30 5.23 -1.36 4.17
N THR A 31 5.62 -0.21 4.72
CA THR A 31 6.69 -0.11 5.72
C THR A 31 6.16 0.14 7.12
N ALA A 32 4.98 0.78 7.24
CA ALA A 32 4.33 0.98 8.53
C ALA A 32 2.81 1.10 8.40
N LYS A 33 2.13 0.81 9.51
CA LYS A 33 0.67 0.95 9.66
C LYS A 33 0.40 2.19 10.52
N LEU A 34 -0.39 3.13 10.02
CA LEU A 34 -0.67 4.39 10.72
C LEU A 34 -2.02 4.34 11.44
N PRO A 35 -2.14 5.03 12.59
CA PRO A 35 -3.42 5.18 13.27
C PRO A 35 -4.40 5.98 12.40
N LEU A 36 -5.69 5.68 12.57
CA LEU A 36 -6.76 6.27 11.77
C LEU A 36 -6.92 7.77 12.07
N THR A 37 -6.41 8.64 11.20
CA THR A 37 -6.54 10.09 11.38
C THR A 37 -7.95 10.60 11.08
N SER A 38 -8.71 9.96 10.19
CA SER A 38 -10.00 10.49 9.72
C SER A 38 -11.05 9.42 9.40
N SER A 39 -11.08 8.35 10.20
CA SER A 39 -11.97 7.19 10.04
C SER A 39 -11.55 6.12 9.01
N TRP A 40 -10.40 6.27 8.34
CA TRP A 40 -9.87 5.28 7.38
C TRP A 40 -8.49 4.76 7.82
N PRO A 41 -8.21 3.44 7.71
CA PRO A 41 -6.88 2.90 7.97
C PRO A 41 -5.89 3.47 6.96
N GLN A 42 -4.80 4.05 7.47
CA GLN A 42 -3.71 4.55 6.64
C GLN A 42 -2.48 3.65 6.75
N TYR A 43 -1.75 3.57 5.65
CA TYR A 43 -0.54 2.80 5.52
C TYR A 43 0.56 3.68 4.96
N ARG A 44 1.76 3.53 5.52
CA ARG A 44 3.00 4.05 4.95
C ARG A 44 3.51 3.05 3.95
N ILE A 45 3.68 3.53 2.74
CA ILE A 45 4.18 2.79 1.60
C ILE A 45 5.49 3.42 1.15
N ARG A 46 6.48 2.58 0.85
CA ARG A 46 7.79 2.99 0.33
C ARG A 46 8.06 2.24 -0.95
N ASN A 47 8.49 2.95 -1.97
CA ASN A 47 9.05 2.34 -3.15
C ASN A 47 10.58 2.30 -2.99
N ASP A 48 11.17 1.11 -3.15
CA ASP A 48 12.61 0.90 -2.98
C ASP A 48 13.41 1.32 -4.23
N GLU A 49 12.78 1.25 -5.40
CA GLU A 49 13.37 1.56 -6.71
C GLU A 49 13.65 3.06 -6.92
N LEU A 50 12.69 3.89 -6.52
CA LEU A 50 12.69 5.35 -6.58
C LEU A 50 12.98 5.99 -5.21
N GLY A 51 13.01 5.21 -4.13
CA GLY A 51 13.21 5.71 -2.77
C GLY A 51 12.07 6.60 -2.26
N GLN A 52 10.89 6.55 -2.88
CA GLN A 52 9.75 7.42 -2.54
C GLN A 52 8.94 6.85 -1.37
N GLU A 53 8.71 7.67 -0.35
CA GLU A 53 7.80 7.36 0.76
C GLU A 53 6.49 8.13 0.64
N ARG A 54 5.36 7.43 0.79
CA ARG A 54 4.03 8.03 0.75
C ARG A 54 3.11 7.41 1.79
N VAL A 55 2.02 8.11 2.09
CA VAL A 55 0.94 7.60 2.93
C VAL A 55 -0.30 7.42 2.06
N SER A 56 -0.95 6.28 2.16
CA SER A 56 -2.20 6.00 1.45
C SER A 56 -3.17 5.20 2.30
N GLY A 57 -4.46 5.45 2.09
CA GLY A 57 -5.52 4.72 2.76
C GLY A 57 -5.70 3.32 2.19
N GLU A 58 -6.22 2.40 3.00
CA GLU A 58 -6.53 1.02 2.58
C GLU A 58 -7.33 0.94 1.28
N ASP A 59 -8.32 1.83 1.13
CA ASP A 59 -9.22 1.90 -0.02
C ASP A 59 -8.51 2.17 -1.35
N ASN A 60 -7.40 2.92 -1.31
CA ASN A 60 -6.61 3.26 -2.48
C ASN A 60 -5.48 2.26 -2.75
N LEU A 61 -5.31 1.25 -1.90
CA LEU A 61 -4.26 0.24 -1.99
C LEU A 61 -4.83 -1.09 -2.44
N GLU A 62 -4.14 -1.70 -3.41
CA GLU A 62 -4.45 -3.01 -3.91
C GLU A 62 -3.25 -3.93 -3.69
N PRO A 63 -3.42 -5.07 -3.02
CA PRO A 63 -2.33 -6.01 -2.80
C PRO A 63 -1.87 -6.54 -4.15
N ILE A 64 -0.59 -6.38 -4.45
CA ILE A 64 0.02 -7.09 -5.57
C ILE A 64 0.33 -8.45 -4.98
N GLU A 65 -0.54 -9.43 -5.23
CA GLU A 65 -0.23 -10.81 -4.92
C GLU A 65 1.07 -11.15 -5.64
N CYS A 66 2.17 -11.14 -4.91
CA CYS A 66 3.45 -11.62 -5.38
C CYS A 66 3.29 -13.13 -5.48
N GLY A 67 2.82 -13.58 -6.65
CA GLY A 67 2.34 -14.92 -6.95
C GLY A 67 2.89 -16.00 -6.02
N MET A 68 2.15 -16.29 -4.95
CA MET A 68 2.27 -17.57 -4.29
C MET A 68 1.39 -18.50 -5.13
N PRO A 69 1.95 -19.47 -5.88
CA PRO A 69 1.12 -20.50 -6.47
C PRO A 69 0.40 -21.22 -5.33
N SER A 70 -0.93 -21.24 -5.35
CA SER A 70 -1.73 -22.04 -4.43
C SER A 70 -1.19 -23.47 -4.40
N PRO A 71 -0.71 -24.01 -3.27
CA PRO A 71 -0.61 -25.45 -3.12
C PRO A 71 -2.03 -26.00 -3.01
N ARG A 72 -2.32 -26.98 -3.87
CA ARG A 72 -3.57 -27.75 -3.94
C ARG A 72 -4.00 -28.32 -2.59
#